data_AF-A0A0Q4EJJ3-F1
#
_entry.id   AF-A0A0Q4EJJ3-F1
#
_cell.length_a   1.000
_cell.length_b   1.000
_cell.length_c   1.000
_cell.angle_alpha   90.00
_cell.angle_beta   90.00
_cell.angle_gamma   90.00
#
_symmetry.space_group_name_H-M   'P 1'
#
loop_
_entity.id
_entity.type
_entity.pdbx_description
1 polymer ?
#
loop_
_entity_poly.entity_id
_entity_poly.type
_entity_poly.pdbx_seq_one_letter_code
_entity_poly.pdbx_strand_id
1 'polypeptide(L)'
;MYFLIQANVYSDPDHYKIFDALEELNIDYEVINIPPNAERIDCETDRKDVFVYGSVTIARLAKQNTEWVPGSFYGGSHLYEVYSKYYGENLLNHNVSVHKIPEALNWKKDELKFIKPYSEAKIFTGKVFNRTEWEDFVFESLENQSNRITEDALVQVLK
;
A
#
# COMPACT_ATOMS: atom_id res chain seq x y z
N MET A 1 -20.81 -10.50 -13.02
CA MET A 1 -19.52 -9.90 -12.65
C MET A 1 -18.44 -10.58 -13.46
N TYR A 2 -17.47 -9.83 -13.96
CA TYR A 2 -16.35 -10.29 -14.77
C TYR A 2 -15.04 -10.08 -14.02
N PHE A 3 -14.22 -11.12 -13.90
CA PHE A 3 -12.98 -11.04 -13.11
C PHE A 3 -11.76 -10.83 -14.01
N LEU A 4 -10.96 -9.82 -13.70
CA LEU A 4 -9.60 -9.67 -14.23
C LEU A 4 -8.61 -10.10 -13.17
N ILE A 5 -7.86 -11.17 -13.43
CA ILE A 5 -6.97 -11.80 -12.46
C ILE A 5 -5.53 -11.63 -12.90
N GLN A 6 -4.72 -11.01 -12.05
CA GLN A 6 -3.30 -10.86 -12.32
C GLN A 6 -2.58 -12.23 -12.29
N ALA A 7 -1.86 -12.56 -13.35
CA ALA A 7 -0.95 -13.70 -13.40
C ALA A 7 0.32 -13.46 -12.57
N ASN A 8 1.06 -14.54 -12.28
CA ASN A 8 2.43 -14.47 -11.77
C ASN A 8 2.56 -13.81 -10.38
N VAL A 9 1.51 -13.89 -9.56
CA VAL A 9 1.54 -13.49 -8.14
C VAL A 9 2.09 -14.66 -7.32
N TYR A 10 3.39 -14.91 -7.44
CA TYR A 10 4.04 -16.09 -6.83
C TYR A 10 4.25 -16.00 -5.32
N SER A 11 4.08 -14.81 -4.74
CA SER A 11 4.24 -14.60 -3.29
C SER A 11 3.08 -15.15 -2.47
N ASP A 12 1.95 -15.46 -3.11
CA ASP A 12 0.77 -16.00 -2.46
C ASP A 12 0.53 -17.44 -2.92
N PRO A 13 0.75 -18.45 -2.05
CA PRO A 13 0.57 -19.87 -2.41
C PRO A 13 -0.87 -20.22 -2.75
N ASP A 14 -1.83 -19.40 -2.33
CA ASP A 14 -3.26 -19.63 -2.49
C ASP A 14 -3.87 -18.79 -3.63
N HIS A 15 -3.07 -17.96 -4.30
CA HIS A 15 -3.54 -17.07 -5.38
C HIS A 15 -4.36 -17.79 -6.44
N TYR A 16 -3.98 -19.03 -6.77
CA TYR A 16 -4.63 -19.82 -7.81
C TYR A 16 -5.95 -20.49 -7.35
N LYS A 17 -6.26 -20.54 -6.05
CA LYS A 17 -7.55 -21.08 -5.55
C LYS A 17 -8.75 -20.27 -6.04
N ILE A 18 -8.54 -19.02 -6.45
CA ILE A 18 -9.61 -18.19 -7.02
C ILE A 18 -10.15 -18.79 -8.32
N PHE A 19 -9.33 -19.48 -9.11
CA PHE A 19 -9.76 -20.09 -10.37
C PHE A 19 -10.77 -21.20 -10.11
N ASP A 20 -10.49 -22.08 -9.14
CA ASP A 20 -11.41 -23.14 -8.73
C ASP A 20 -12.78 -22.57 -8.32
N ALA A 21 -12.79 -21.49 -7.53
CA ALA A 21 -14.02 -20.85 -7.08
C ALA A 21 -14.81 -20.18 -8.23
N LEU A 22 -14.12 -19.55 -9.19
CA LEU A 22 -14.76 -18.92 -10.34
C LEU A 22 -15.34 -19.94 -11.31
N GLU A 23 -14.62 -21.04 -11.52
CA GLU A 23 -15.10 -22.18 -12.31
C GLU A 23 -16.32 -22.84 -11.66
N GLU A 24 -16.28 -23.11 -10.35
CA GLU A 24 -17.42 -23.69 -9.60
C GLU A 24 -18.67 -22.80 -9.66
N LEU A 25 -18.47 -21.49 -9.59
CA LEU A 25 -19.56 -20.50 -9.65
C LEU A 25 -19.98 -20.12 -11.07
N ASN A 26 -19.31 -20.64 -12.09
CA ASN A 26 -19.50 -20.30 -13.50
C ASN A 26 -19.44 -18.77 -13.74
N ILE A 27 -18.41 -18.14 -13.19
CA ILE A 27 -18.14 -16.70 -13.32
C ILE A 27 -17.04 -16.49 -14.36
N ASP A 28 -17.32 -15.68 -15.37
CA ASP A 28 -16.36 -15.34 -16.41
C ASP A 28 -15.14 -14.59 -15.83
N TYR A 29 -13.95 -14.97 -16.29
CA TYR A 29 -12.72 -14.30 -15.93
C TYR A 29 -11.70 -14.27 -17.07
N GLU A 30 -10.75 -13.35 -16.97
CA GLU A 30 -9.55 -13.28 -17.82
C GLU A 30 -8.31 -13.16 -16.94
N VAL A 31 -7.26 -13.89 -17.34
CA VAL A 31 -5.95 -13.83 -16.71
C VAL A 31 -5.09 -12.82 -17.45
N ILE A 32 -4.62 -11.80 -16.75
CA ILE A 32 -3.83 -10.72 -17.35
C ILE A 32 -2.45 -10.62 -16.72
N ASN A 33 -1.45 -10.25 -17.53
CA ASN A 33 -0.09 -10.03 -17.05
C ASN A 33 0.19 -8.53 -16.94
N ILE A 34 0.66 -8.07 -15.77
CA ILE A 34 0.96 -6.65 -15.54
C ILE A 34 2.48 -6.48 -15.45
N PRO A 35 3.13 -5.83 -16.44
CA PRO A 35 4.55 -5.54 -16.36
C PRO A 35 4.86 -4.53 -15.25
N PRO A 36 6.09 -4.51 -14.70
CA PRO A 36 6.46 -3.64 -13.58
C PRO A 36 6.18 -2.14 -13.80
N ASN A 37 6.28 -1.69 -15.05
CA ASN A 37 6.09 -0.29 -15.46
C ASN A 37 4.75 -0.05 -16.16
N ALA A 38 3.76 -0.92 -15.95
CA ALA A 38 2.43 -0.75 -16.52
C ALA A 38 1.79 0.54 -16.01
N GLU A 39 1.37 1.39 -16.94
CA GLU A 39 0.60 2.61 -16.64
C GLU A 39 -0.91 2.42 -16.77
N ARG A 40 -1.34 1.36 -17.46
CA ARG A 40 -2.74 0.99 -17.69
C ARG A 40 -2.91 -0.54 -17.71
N ILE A 41 -4.14 -1.00 -17.51
CA ILE A 41 -4.53 -2.40 -17.76
C ILE A 41 -4.88 -2.53 -19.24
N ASP A 42 -4.26 -3.49 -19.91
CA ASP A 42 -4.55 -3.81 -21.30
C ASP A 42 -5.54 -4.99 -21.32
N CYS A 43 -6.84 -4.69 -21.42
CA CYS A 43 -7.90 -5.68 -21.57
C CYS A 43 -8.99 -5.13 -22.50
N GLU A 44 -9.46 -5.96 -23.42
CA GLU A 44 -10.52 -5.60 -24.35
C GLU A 44 -11.86 -6.10 -23.80
N THR A 45 -12.55 -5.26 -23.03
CA THR A 45 -13.92 -5.55 -22.57
C THR A 45 -14.77 -4.29 -22.56
N ASP A 46 -16.02 -4.41 -23.01
CA ASP A 46 -17.05 -3.39 -22.91
C ASP A 46 -17.87 -3.51 -21.61
N ARG A 47 -17.60 -4.55 -20.81
CA ARG A 47 -18.29 -4.78 -19.54
C ARG A 47 -17.94 -3.72 -18.51
N LYS A 48 -18.95 -3.36 -17.73
CA LYS A 48 -18.82 -2.43 -16.60
C LYS A 48 -18.81 -3.16 -15.26
N ASP A 49 -19.33 -4.38 -15.19
CA ASP A 49 -19.37 -5.17 -13.97
C ASP A 49 -18.06 -5.93 -13.72
N VAL A 50 -16.94 -5.21 -13.78
CA VAL A 50 -15.58 -5.74 -13.70
C VAL A 50 -15.05 -5.67 -12.28
N PHE A 51 -14.46 -6.77 -11.82
CA PHE A 51 -13.71 -6.85 -10.59
C PHE A 51 -12.27 -7.30 -10.88
N VAL A 52 -11.30 -6.65 -10.24
CA VAL A 52 -9.87 -6.84 -10.47
C VAL A 52 -9.23 -7.44 -9.23
N TYR A 53 -8.56 -8.57 -9.42
CA TYR A 53 -7.92 -9.35 -8.37
C TYR A 53 -6.41 -9.49 -8.63
N GLY A 54 -5.60 -9.17 -7.64
CA GLY A 54 -4.14 -9.26 -7.73
C GLY A 54 -3.42 -8.30 -6.81
N SER A 55 -2.25 -7.83 -7.23
CA SER A 55 -1.39 -6.94 -6.45
C SER A 55 -1.98 -5.53 -6.24
N VAL A 56 -1.37 -4.76 -5.34
CA VAL A 56 -1.69 -3.33 -5.16
C VAL A 56 -1.51 -2.54 -6.46
N THR A 57 -0.56 -2.93 -7.32
CA THR A 57 -0.30 -2.24 -8.60
C THR A 57 -1.51 -2.33 -9.52
N ILE A 58 -2.01 -3.53 -9.80
CA ILE A 58 -3.18 -3.71 -10.68
C ILE A 58 -4.44 -3.10 -10.06
N ALA A 59 -4.61 -3.19 -8.73
CA ALA A 59 -5.75 -2.59 -8.04
C ALA A 59 -5.77 -1.05 -8.15
N ARG A 60 -4.58 -0.41 -8.13
CA ARG A 60 -4.43 1.02 -8.39
C ARG A 60 -4.71 1.37 -9.85
N LEU A 61 -4.24 0.55 -10.80
CA LEU A 61 -4.52 0.76 -12.22
C LEU A 61 -6.03 0.63 -12.53
N ALA A 62 -6.72 -0.32 -11.90
CA ALA A 62 -8.16 -0.49 -12.02
C ALA A 62 -8.95 0.77 -11.65
N LYS A 63 -8.46 1.58 -10.70
CA LYS A 63 -9.09 2.85 -10.31
C LYS A 63 -9.12 3.90 -11.43
N GLN A 64 -8.24 3.78 -12.43
CA GLN A 64 -8.25 4.65 -13.60
C GLN A 64 -9.45 4.34 -14.53
N ASN A 65 -10.00 3.13 -14.46
CA ASN A 65 -11.17 2.70 -15.20
C ASN A 65 -12.44 2.98 -14.38
N THR A 66 -12.89 4.24 -14.38
CA THR A 66 -13.99 4.71 -13.51
C THR A 66 -15.35 4.07 -13.78
N GLU A 67 -15.50 3.38 -14.92
CA GLU A 67 -16.73 2.68 -15.29
C GLU A 67 -16.81 1.26 -14.72
N TRP A 68 -15.71 0.72 -14.19
CA TRP A 68 -15.68 -0.62 -13.62
C TRP A 68 -16.25 -0.64 -12.20
N VAL A 69 -17.23 -1.50 -11.98
CA VAL A 69 -17.93 -1.69 -10.71
C VAL A 69 -17.96 -3.18 -10.36
N PRO A 70 -17.38 -3.61 -9.23
CA PRO A 70 -16.80 -2.79 -8.17
C PRO A 70 -15.36 -2.29 -8.45
N GLY A 71 -14.75 -2.66 -9.57
CA GLY A 71 -13.37 -2.26 -9.88
C GLY A 71 -12.39 -3.07 -9.05
N SER A 72 -11.84 -2.54 -7.97
CA SER A 72 -10.98 -3.30 -7.04
C SER A 72 -11.36 -3.03 -5.60
N PHE A 73 -11.03 -3.95 -4.68
CA PHE A 73 -11.20 -3.72 -3.24
C PHE A 73 -10.19 -2.72 -2.65
N TYR A 74 -9.38 -2.05 -3.49
CA TYR A 74 -8.49 -0.98 -3.05
C TYR A 74 -9.29 0.31 -2.79
N GLY A 75 -10.12 0.28 -1.76
CA GLY A 75 -11.10 1.32 -1.42
C GLY A 75 -10.52 2.55 -0.71
N GLY A 76 -9.19 2.66 -0.58
CA GLY A 76 -8.52 3.79 0.10
C GLY A 76 -8.81 3.91 1.60
N SER A 77 -9.55 2.95 2.18
CA SER A 77 -9.96 2.91 3.58
C SER A 77 -8.94 2.23 4.51
N HIS A 78 -7.79 1.81 3.97
CA HIS A 78 -6.70 1.21 4.75
C HIS A 78 -5.81 2.23 5.46
N LEU A 79 -6.22 3.51 5.47
CA LEU A 79 -5.49 4.57 6.14
C LEU A 79 -5.73 4.53 7.65
N TYR A 80 -4.69 4.84 8.41
CA TYR A 80 -4.74 4.85 9.87
C TYR A 80 -5.89 5.72 10.41
N GLU A 81 -6.15 6.87 9.80
CA GLU A 81 -7.15 7.88 10.21
C GLU A 81 -8.57 7.37 10.05
N VAL A 82 -8.77 6.41 9.14
CA VAL A 82 -10.06 5.76 8.95
C VAL A 82 -10.27 4.75 10.07
N TYR A 83 -9.27 3.91 10.36
CA TYR A 83 -9.37 2.93 11.43
C TYR A 83 -9.36 3.52 12.84
N SER A 84 -8.56 4.57 13.08
CA SER A 84 -8.37 5.16 14.41
C SER A 84 -9.65 5.73 15.00
N LYS A 85 -10.55 6.21 14.14
CA LYS A 85 -11.88 6.69 14.53
C LYS A 85 -12.76 5.62 15.18
N TYR A 86 -12.58 4.35 14.81
CA TYR A 86 -13.44 3.26 15.27
C TYR A 86 -12.76 2.34 16.27
N TYR A 87 -11.48 2.07 16.08
CA TYR A 87 -10.74 1.12 16.92
C TYR A 87 -10.12 1.79 18.15
N GLY A 88 -9.87 3.10 18.12
CA GLY A 88 -9.34 3.84 19.26
C GLY A 88 -8.12 3.17 19.87
N GLU A 89 -8.15 2.97 21.20
CA GLU A 89 -7.08 2.35 21.99
C GLU A 89 -6.77 0.89 21.60
N ASN A 90 -7.67 0.22 20.87
CA ASN A 90 -7.42 -1.14 20.38
C ASN A 90 -6.47 -1.17 19.17
N LEU A 91 -6.07 -0.02 18.62
CA LEU A 91 -5.03 0.03 17.60
C LEU A 91 -3.64 -0.02 18.25
N LEU A 92 -2.78 -0.90 17.71
CA LEU A 92 -1.35 -0.95 18.07
C LEU A 92 -0.68 0.42 17.93
N ASN A 93 -1.13 1.25 16.98
CA ASN A 93 -0.61 2.58 16.71
C ASN A 93 -1.54 3.70 17.18
N HIS A 94 -2.38 3.48 18.21
CA HIS A 94 -3.30 4.50 18.72
C HIS A 94 -2.62 5.83 19.09
N ASN A 95 -1.45 5.75 19.74
CA ASN A 95 -0.69 6.93 20.21
C ASN A 95 0.32 7.44 19.16
N VAL A 96 0.08 7.16 17.88
CA VAL A 96 0.98 7.60 16.81
C VAL A 96 0.87 9.10 16.55
N SER A 97 2.01 9.72 16.27
CA SER A 97 2.08 11.09 15.75
C SER A 97 2.60 11.07 14.32
N VAL A 98 2.07 11.96 13.47
CA VAL A 98 2.47 12.07 12.07
C VAL A 98 3.33 13.32 11.90
N HIS A 99 4.49 13.17 11.27
CA HIS A 99 5.47 14.23 11.03
C HIS A 99 5.97 14.13 9.60
N LYS A 100 6.46 15.24 9.04
CA LYS A 100 7.30 15.16 7.84
C LYS A 100 8.66 14.56 8.19
N ILE A 101 9.29 13.87 7.25
CA ILE A 101 10.61 13.25 7.44
C ILE A 101 11.68 14.20 8.00
N PRO A 102 11.87 15.44 7.47
CA PRO A 102 12.90 16.34 7.98
C PRO A 102 12.53 17.05 9.29
N GLU A 103 11.30 16.89 9.81
CA GLU A 103 10.89 17.54 11.05
C GLU A 103 11.62 16.95 12.26
N ALA A 104 12.15 17.83 13.10
CA ALA A 104 12.85 17.43 14.31
C ALA A 104 11.87 16.75 15.30
N LEU A 105 12.18 15.51 15.68
CA LEU A 105 11.41 14.77 16.67
C LEU A 105 11.91 15.06 18.09
N ASN A 106 11.00 15.11 19.07
CA ASN A 106 11.34 15.31 20.48
C ASN A 106 11.84 14.02 21.11
N TRP A 107 13.14 13.88 21.40
CA TRP A 107 13.74 12.68 21.99
C TRP A 107 14.03 12.85 23.48
N LYS A 108 13.70 11.84 24.29
CA LYS A 108 14.25 11.69 25.64
C LYS A 108 15.59 10.95 25.60
N LYS A 109 16.36 11.05 26.68
CA LYS A 109 17.64 10.33 26.81
C LYS A 109 17.38 8.82 26.69
N ASP A 110 18.13 8.16 25.81
CA ASP A 110 18.06 6.72 25.53
C ASP A 110 16.67 6.24 25.04
N GLU A 111 15.84 7.14 24.51
CA GLU A 111 14.53 6.81 23.94
C GLU A 111 14.67 6.12 22.58
N LEU A 112 13.87 5.08 22.39
CA LEU A 112 13.69 4.39 21.13
C LEU A 112 12.29 4.70 20.60
N LYS A 113 12.18 4.91 19.28
CA LYS A 113 10.88 5.13 18.62
C LYS A 113 10.75 4.21 17.43
N PHE A 114 9.56 3.65 17.25
CA PHE A 114 9.25 2.94 16.02
C PHE A 114 8.72 3.94 14.99
N ILE A 115 9.42 4.05 13.86
CA ILE A 115 9.11 5.01 12.80
C ILE A 115 8.86 4.26 11.51
N LYS A 116 7.74 4.54 10.85
CA LYS A 116 7.36 3.93 9.57
C LYS A 116 6.76 4.94 8.60
N PRO A 117 6.78 4.68 7.28
CA PRO A 117 6.05 5.53 6.33
C PRO A 117 4.56 5.58 6.63
N TYR A 118 3.95 6.71 6.32
CA TYR A 118 2.53 6.93 6.51
C TYR A 118 1.73 6.81 5.21
N SER A 119 1.77 7.83 4.34
CA SER A 119 0.97 7.89 3.10
C SER A 119 1.53 6.96 2.01
N GLU A 120 2.84 6.82 1.94
CA GLU A 120 3.51 6.00 0.94
C GLU A 120 4.11 4.76 1.59
N ALA A 121 3.32 3.69 1.67
CA ALA A 121 3.62 2.48 2.46
C ALA A 121 4.89 1.69 2.06
N LYS A 122 5.73 2.19 1.15
CA LYS A 122 6.92 1.49 0.61
C LYS A 122 8.13 2.38 0.33
N ILE A 123 8.20 3.60 0.85
CA ILE A 123 9.41 4.42 0.70
C ILE A 123 10.58 3.91 1.56
N PHE A 124 10.28 3.24 2.70
CA PHE A 124 11.23 2.44 3.48
C PHE A 124 10.50 1.45 4.39
N THR A 125 11.20 0.48 4.95
CA THR A 125 10.64 -0.47 5.93
C THR A 125 10.70 0.14 7.32
N GLY A 126 9.54 0.24 7.99
CA GLY A 126 9.49 0.78 9.36
C GLY A 126 10.36 -0.01 10.33
N LYS A 127 11.10 0.70 11.18
CA LYS A 127 12.02 0.11 12.17
C LYS A 127 12.09 0.96 13.43
N VAL A 128 12.74 0.40 14.46
CA VAL A 128 13.05 1.13 15.70
C VAL A 128 14.31 1.95 15.47
N PHE A 129 14.29 3.20 15.90
CA PHE A 129 15.39 4.14 15.82
C PHE A 129 15.69 4.73 17.21
N ASN A 130 16.97 4.90 17.52
CA ASN A 130 17.40 5.95 18.44
C ASN A 130 17.56 7.29 17.71
N ARG A 131 17.86 8.35 18.45
CA ARG A 131 18.01 9.70 17.90
C ARG A 131 19.03 9.79 16.76
N THR A 132 20.25 9.30 17.00
CA THR A 132 21.35 9.39 16.02
C THR A 132 21.03 8.60 14.77
N GLU A 133 20.52 7.38 14.91
CA GLU A 133 20.12 6.54 13.78
C GLU A 133 19.03 7.18 12.92
N TRP A 134 18.09 7.92 13.54
CA TRP A 134 17.05 8.63 12.80
C TRP A 134 17.63 9.83 12.04
N GLU A 135 18.44 10.66 12.71
CA GLU A 135 19.06 11.83 12.09
C GLU A 135 19.96 11.43 10.91
N ASP A 136 20.76 10.37 11.06
CA ASP A 136 21.60 9.81 9.99
C ASP A 136 20.74 9.27 8.84
N PHE A 137 19.67 8.52 9.15
CA PHE A 137 18.75 7.99 8.13
C PHE A 137 18.09 9.10 7.31
N VAL A 138 17.64 10.19 7.96
CA VAL A 138 17.02 11.33 7.29
C VAL A 138 18.03 12.00 6.36
N PHE A 139 19.26 12.24 6.84
CA PHE A 139 20.33 12.84 6.05
C PHE A 139 20.66 12.01 4.80
N GLU A 140 20.94 10.71 4.97
CA GLU A 140 21.26 9.81 3.85
C GLU A 140 20.10 9.66 2.86
N SER A 141 18.86 9.63 3.36
CA SER A 141 17.68 9.44 2.52
C SER A 141 17.40 10.64 1.63
N LEU A 142 17.67 11.86 2.10
CA LEU A 142 17.42 13.10 1.36
C LEU A 142 18.58 13.49 0.42
N GLU A 143 19.83 13.16 0.77
CA GLU A 143 21.00 13.36 -0.12
C GLU A 143 20.98 12.43 -1.34
N ASN A 144 20.41 11.23 -1.19
CA ASN A 144 20.39 10.25 -2.26
C ASN A 144 19.22 10.46 -3.24
N GLN A 145 19.49 11.14 -4.35
CA GLN A 145 18.53 11.40 -5.44
C GLN A 145 17.90 10.14 -6.08
N SER A 146 18.45 8.95 -5.85
CA SER A 146 17.86 7.70 -6.35
C SER A 146 16.74 7.14 -5.45
N ASN A 147 16.61 7.63 -4.22
CA ASN A 147 15.56 7.20 -3.31
C ASN A 147 14.23 7.90 -3.61
N ARG A 148 13.11 7.21 -3.32
CA ARG A 148 11.74 7.76 -3.45
C ARG A 148 11.34 8.66 -2.27
N ILE A 149 12.25 8.90 -1.34
CA ILE A 149 12.00 9.67 -0.12
C ILE A 149 12.21 11.15 -0.44
N THR A 150 11.20 11.97 -0.18
CA THR A 150 11.24 13.43 -0.37
C THR A 150 11.02 14.14 0.96
N GLU A 151 11.29 15.45 1.01
CA GLU A 151 11.04 16.28 2.20
C GLU A 151 9.56 16.32 2.62
N ASP A 152 8.65 16.10 1.68
CA ASP A 152 7.21 16.06 1.92
C ASP A 152 6.69 14.69 2.35
N ALA A 153 7.56 13.67 2.39
CA ALA A 153 7.19 12.35 2.85
C ALA A 153 6.77 12.37 4.33
N LEU A 154 5.63 11.75 4.62
CA LEU A 154 5.07 11.66 5.97
C LEU A 154 5.44 10.34 6.64
N VAL A 155 5.77 10.41 7.93
CA VAL A 155 6.08 9.27 8.78
C VAL A 155 5.20 9.22 10.01
N GLN A 156 4.91 8.00 10.43
CA GLN A 156 4.25 7.66 11.68
C GLN A 156 5.30 7.35 12.74
N VAL A 157 5.24 8.07 13.85
CA VAL A 157 6.16 7.95 14.98
C VAL A 157 5.40 7.43 16.20
N LEU A 158 5.80 6.25 16.66
CA LEU A 158 5.28 5.60 17.85
C LEU A 158 6.37 5.65 18.94
N LYS A 159 5.94 5.97 20.17
CA LYS A 159 6.76 5.98 21.38
C LYS A 159 6.66 4.64 22.11
#